data_AF-A0A935NYN1-F1
#
_entry.id   AF-A0A935NYN1-F1
#
_cell.length_a   1.000
_cell.length_b   1.000
_cell.length_c   1.000
_cell.angle_alpha   90.00
_cell.angle_beta   90.00
_cell.angle_gamma   90.00
#
_symmetry.space_group_name_H-M   'P 1'
#
loop_
_entity.id
_entity.type
_entity.pdbx_description
1 polymer ?
#
loop_
_entity_poly.entity_id
_entity_poly.type
_entity_poly.pdbx_seq_one_letter_code
_entity_poly.pdbx_strand_id
1 'polypeptide(L)'
;MKDDKSMGHDPLADTENILREDFYGRRAEPSEGLGSRPKDQRPTHYKVICISMYTRDIEELEAKVAELKRRGWTKANKSHLIRLALSQLDLEKLPTPHQ
;
A
#
# COMPACT_ATOMS: atom_id res chain seq x y z
N MET A 1 -16.87 38.25 -52.19
CA MET A 1 -17.52 36.93 -51.98
C MET A 1 -16.45 35.89 -52.25
N LYS A 2 -15.97 35.03 -51.36
CA LYS A 2 -16.41 34.50 -50.08
C LYS A 2 -15.13 33.93 -49.42
N ASP A 3 -14.68 34.50 -48.32
CA ASP A 3 -13.59 33.92 -47.53
C ASP A 3 -13.93 34.15 -46.06
N ASP A 4 -14.85 33.33 -45.53
CA ASP A 4 -15.03 33.17 -44.09
C ASP A 4 -15.91 31.92 -43.83
N LYS A 5 -15.27 30.75 -43.71
CA LYS A 5 -15.86 29.52 -43.13
C LYS A 5 -14.83 28.39 -43.14
N SER A 6 -13.75 28.52 -42.37
CA SER A 6 -12.86 27.38 -42.11
C SER A 6 -12.16 27.50 -40.75
N MET A 7 -12.94 27.71 -39.69
CA MET A 7 -12.54 27.38 -38.31
C MET A 7 -13.83 27.23 -37.50
N GLY A 8 -14.48 26.07 -37.62
CA GLY A 8 -15.70 25.75 -36.88
C GLY A 8 -15.70 24.37 -36.24
N HIS A 9 -14.60 23.62 -36.38
CA HIS A 9 -14.46 22.31 -35.76
C HIS A 9 -13.31 22.40 -34.77
N ASP A 10 -13.65 22.66 -33.51
CA ASP A 10 -12.69 22.57 -32.41
C ASP A 10 -12.43 21.09 -32.12
N PRO A 11 -11.26 20.53 -32.48
CA PRO A 11 -10.98 19.12 -32.30
C PRO A 11 -10.93 18.70 -30.82
N LEU A 12 -10.89 19.65 -29.88
CA LEU A 12 -10.92 19.37 -28.44
C LEU A 12 -12.35 19.11 -27.93
N ALA A 13 -13.39 19.58 -28.64
CA ALA A 13 -14.78 19.35 -28.24
C ALA A 13 -15.14 17.85 -28.28
N ASP A 14 -14.62 17.12 -29.27
CA ASP A 14 -14.82 15.67 -29.37
C ASP A 14 -14.06 14.91 -28.27
N THR A 15 -12.90 15.42 -27.84
CA THR A 15 -12.09 14.77 -26.80
C THR A 15 -12.79 14.76 -25.45
N GLU A 16 -13.48 15.84 -25.08
CA GLU A 16 -14.27 15.90 -23.84
C GLU A 16 -15.40 14.87 -23.82
N ASN A 17 -16.03 14.63 -24.98
CA ASN A 17 -17.11 13.66 -25.08
C ASN A 17 -16.58 12.23 -25.02
N ILE A 18 -15.47 11.93 -25.70
CA ILE A 18 -14.78 10.63 -25.64
C ILE A 18 -14.29 10.33 -24.21
N LEU A 19 -13.68 11.30 -23.53
CA LEU A 19 -13.17 11.12 -22.17
C LEU A 19 -14.30 10.88 -21.16
N ARG A 20 -15.45 11.56 -21.33
CA ARG A 20 -16.63 11.32 -20.50
C ARG A 20 -17.27 9.97 -20.78
N GLU A 21 -17.37 9.53 -22.02
CA GLU A 21 -18.05 8.26 -22.34
C GLU A 21 -17.18 7.04 -22.00
N ASP A 22 -15.89 7.08 -22.32
CA ASP A 22 -15.02 5.89 -22.24
C ASP A 22 -14.21 5.81 -20.93
N PHE A 23 -13.80 6.94 -20.35
CA PHE A 23 -12.82 6.95 -19.26
C PHE A 23 -13.37 7.43 -17.90
N TYR A 24 -14.27 8.42 -17.87
CA TYR A 24 -14.69 9.07 -16.61
C TYR A 24 -16.18 8.98 -16.26
N GLY A 25 -17.07 8.73 -17.22
CA GLY A 25 -18.53 8.72 -17.02
C GLY A 25 -19.14 7.33 -16.80
N ARG A 26 -18.39 6.25 -17.11
CA ARG A 26 -18.73 4.93 -16.56
C ARG A 26 -18.37 4.97 -15.08
N ARG A 27 -19.37 5.28 -14.24
CA ARG A 27 -19.31 4.99 -12.80
C ARG A 27 -18.70 3.60 -12.66
N ALA A 28 -17.51 3.53 -12.09
CA ALA A 28 -16.89 2.26 -11.77
C ALA A 28 -17.77 1.62 -10.70
N GLU A 29 -18.79 0.88 -11.15
CA GLU A 29 -19.43 -0.14 -10.33
C GLU A 29 -18.28 -0.98 -9.77
N PRO A 30 -18.19 -1.17 -8.44
CA PRO A 30 -17.13 -1.95 -7.86
C PRO A 30 -17.13 -3.30 -8.59
N SER A 31 -16.04 -3.60 -9.27
CA SER A 31 -15.88 -4.86 -9.97
C SER A 31 -15.79 -5.97 -8.93
N GLU A 32 -16.96 -6.45 -8.50
CA GLU A 32 -17.07 -7.74 -7.85
C GLU A 32 -16.65 -8.80 -8.87
N GLY A 33 -15.39 -9.23 -8.78
CA GLY A 33 -14.91 -10.36 -9.55
C GLY A 33 -13.63 -10.13 -10.36
N LEU A 34 -12.61 -9.51 -9.76
CA LEU A 34 -11.26 -9.99 -10.07
C LEU A 34 -11.14 -11.41 -9.52
N GLY A 35 -11.31 -12.38 -10.42
CA GLY A 35 -11.33 -13.80 -10.14
C GLY A 35 -10.30 -14.20 -9.08
N SER A 36 -10.80 -14.83 -8.02
CA SER A 36 -9.99 -15.55 -7.05
C SER A 36 -9.15 -16.57 -7.81
N ARG A 37 -7.90 -16.21 -8.13
CA ARG A 37 -6.88 -17.19 -8.52
C ARG A 37 -6.94 -18.34 -7.50
N PRO A 38 -6.87 -19.60 -7.93
CA PRO A 38 -6.90 -20.74 -7.02
C PRO A 38 -5.88 -20.46 -5.91
N LYS A 39 -6.34 -20.55 -4.65
CA LYS A 39 -5.50 -20.36 -3.47
C LYS A 39 -4.54 -21.53 -3.42
N ASP A 40 -3.50 -21.43 -4.24
CA ASP A 40 -2.29 -22.21 -4.09
C ASP A 40 -1.93 -22.14 -2.61
N GLN A 41 -1.83 -23.29 -1.96
CA GLN A 41 -1.87 -23.42 -0.51
C GLN A 41 -0.78 -22.54 0.08
N ARG A 42 -1.19 -21.35 0.55
CA ARG A 42 -0.25 -20.34 1.00
C ARG A 42 0.53 -20.95 2.17
N PRO A 43 1.86 -20.84 2.21
CA PRO A 43 2.65 -21.33 3.32
C PRO A 43 2.02 -20.83 4.62
N THR A 44 1.64 -21.76 5.50
CA THR A 44 0.85 -21.46 6.72
C THR A 44 1.65 -20.71 7.79
N HIS A 45 2.92 -20.39 7.51
CA HIS A 45 3.89 -19.92 8.50
C HIS A 45 3.82 -18.42 8.82
N TYR A 46 2.98 -17.63 8.15
CA TYR A 46 2.79 -16.21 8.49
C TYR A 46 1.45 -15.65 8.00
N LYS A 47 0.93 -14.66 8.73
CA LYS A 47 -0.25 -13.87 8.37
C LYS A 47 0.14 -12.40 8.25
N VAL A 48 -0.29 -11.75 7.18
CA VAL A 48 -0.16 -10.29 7.05
C VAL A 48 -1.22 -9.63 7.92
N ILE A 49 -0.78 -8.75 8.81
CA ILE A 49 -1.64 -8.00 9.72
C ILE A 49 -1.37 -6.50 9.60
N CYS A 50 -2.40 -5.69 9.86
CA CYS A 50 -2.25 -4.25 10.08
C CYS A 50 -2.35 -4.01 11.59
N ILE A 51 -1.36 -3.33 12.17
CA ILE A 51 -1.34 -2.97 13.59
C ILE A 51 -1.14 -1.46 13.73
N SER A 52 -1.79 -0.86 14.72
CA SER A 52 -1.51 0.51 15.15
C SER A 52 -0.37 0.49 16.18
N MET A 53 0.52 1.48 16.10
CA MET A 53 1.64 1.71 17.03
C MET A 53 1.85 3.22 17.17
N TYR A 54 2.51 3.68 18.24
CA TYR A 54 2.88 5.09 18.36
C TYR A 54 3.85 5.49 17.24
N THR A 55 3.70 6.69 16.70
CA THR A 55 4.56 7.20 15.61
C THR A 55 6.03 7.11 15.95
N ARG A 56 6.39 7.45 17.20
CA ARG A 56 7.76 7.34 17.71
C ARG A 56 8.30 5.92 17.66
N ASP A 57 7.49 4.93 18.02
CA ASP A 57 7.90 3.52 18.02
C ASP A 57 8.11 3.02 16.59
N ILE A 58 7.29 3.51 15.65
CA ILE A 58 7.44 3.21 14.22
C ILE A 58 8.78 3.74 13.72
N GLU A 59 9.10 5.01 13.99
CA GLU A 59 10.37 5.64 13.62
C GLU A 59 11.58 4.90 14.19
N GLU A 60 11.52 4.52 15.47
CA GLU A 60 12.59 3.75 16.12
C GLU A 60 12.77 2.37 15.47
N LEU A 61 11.66 1.70 15.11
CA LEU A 61 11.70 0.44 14.39
C LEU A 61 12.36 0.60 13.01
N GLU A 62 12.06 1.69 12.27
CA GLU A 62 12.70 1.97 10.98
C GLU A 62 14.20 2.21 11.12
N ALA A 63 14.59 3.03 12.10
CA ALA A 63 15.99 3.35 12.37
C ALA A 63 16.81 2.09 12.70
N LYS A 64 16.26 1.18 13.53
CA LYS A 64 16.92 -0.10 13.85
C LYS A 64 17.02 -1.02 12.63
N VAL A 65 16.02 -1.04 11.74
CA VAL A 65 16.11 -1.81 10.49
C VAL A 65 17.19 -1.23 9.56
N ALA A 66 17.30 0.11 9.47
CA ALA A 66 18.34 0.77 8.69
C ALA A 66 19.75 0.47 9.25
N GLU A 67 19.90 0.51 10.57
CA GLU A 67 21.12 0.13 11.28
C GLU A 67 21.54 -1.32 10.96
N LEU A 68 20.61 -2.28 11.05
CA LEU A 68 20.87 -3.68 10.74
C LEU A 68 21.31 -3.87 9.28
N LYS A 69 20.64 -3.20 8.34
CA LYS A 69 21.03 -3.21 6.93
C LYS A 69 22.44 -2.64 6.73
N ARG A 70 22.78 -1.55 7.42
CA ARG A 70 24.13 -0.96 7.39
C ARG A 70 25.19 -1.92 7.92
N ARG A 71 24.85 -2.76 8.91
CA ARG A 71 25.72 -3.82 9.45
C ARG A 71 25.81 -5.07 8.56
N GLY A 72 25.24 -5.05 7.36
CA GLY A 72 25.31 -6.15 6.39
C GLY A 72 24.14 -7.12 6.43
N TRP A 73 23.12 -6.88 7.26
CA TRP A 73 21.90 -7.71 7.28
C TRP A 73 20.96 -7.28 6.15
N THR A 74 21.27 -7.71 4.92
CA THR A 74 20.56 -7.29 3.70
C THR A 74 19.07 -7.64 3.70
N LYS A 75 18.67 -8.69 4.42
CA LYS A 75 17.27 -9.16 4.53
C LYS A 75 16.54 -8.68 5.80
N ALA A 76 17.12 -7.75 6.56
CA ALA A 76 16.47 -7.19 7.74
C ALA A 76 15.21 -6.41 7.33
N ASN A 77 14.08 -6.75 7.94
CA ASN A 77 12.79 -6.08 7.77
C ASN A 77 12.10 -5.90 9.12
N LYS A 78 11.04 -5.08 9.16
CA LYS A 78 10.26 -4.79 10.38
C LYS A 78 9.80 -6.07 11.07
N SER A 79 9.25 -7.02 10.32
CA SER A 79 8.76 -8.30 10.85
C SER A 79 9.87 -9.17 11.45
N HIS A 80 11.07 -9.15 10.88
CA HIS A 80 12.24 -9.86 11.39
C HIS A 80 12.65 -9.29 12.75
N LEU A 81 12.73 -7.97 12.85
CA LEU A 81 13.10 -7.29 14.10
C LEU A 81 12.06 -7.53 15.19
N ILE A 82 10.76 -7.43 14.86
CA ILE A 82 9.67 -7.74 15.80
C ILE A 82 9.75 -9.20 16.28
N ARG A 83 10.00 -10.15 15.38
CA ARG A 83 10.15 -11.57 15.74
C ARG A 83 11.30 -11.80 16.71
N LEU A 84 12.45 -11.16 16.45
CA LEU A 84 13.61 -11.26 17.33
C LEU A 84 13.31 -10.65 18.72
N ALA A 85 12.66 -9.49 18.76
CA ALA A 85 12.25 -8.87 20.02
C ALA A 85 11.29 -9.77 20.81
N LEU A 86 10.28 -10.35 20.16
CA LEU A 86 9.36 -11.29 20.80
C LEU A 86 10.06 -12.54 21.34
N SER A 87 11.10 -13.04 20.67
CA SER A 87 11.86 -14.21 21.15
C SER A 87 12.70 -13.94 22.40
N GLN A 88 13.04 -12.67 22.66
CA GLN A 88 13.84 -12.24 23.81
C GLN A 88 12.99 -11.69 24.95
N LEU A 89 11.71 -11.41 24.69
CA LEU A 89 10.81 -10.82 25.66
C LEU A 89 10.46 -11.81 26.77
N ASP A 90 10.75 -11.42 28.00
CA ASP A 90 10.38 -12.15 29.21
C ASP A 90 9.20 -11.45 29.87
N LEU A 91 8.04 -12.14 29.91
CA LEU A 91 6.79 -11.56 30.41
C LEU A 91 6.79 -11.38 31.93
N GLU A 92 7.57 -12.17 32.67
CA GLU A 92 7.63 -12.06 34.13
C GLU A 92 8.38 -10.81 34.60
N LYS A 93 9.18 -10.21 33.72
CA LYS A 93 9.95 -8.99 33.99
C LYS A 93 9.24 -7.71 33.53
N LEU A 94 8.06 -7.83 32.94
CA LEU A 94 7.32 -6.66 32.49
C LEU A 94 6.73 -5.92 33.70
N PRO A 95 6.94 -4.59 33.80
CA PRO A 95 6.27 -3.83 34.83
C PRO A 95 4.76 -3.96 34.63
N THR A 96 4.02 -4.25 35.71
CA THR A 96 2.56 -4.20 35.67
C THR A 96 2.16 -2.80 35.22
N PRO A 97 1.31 -2.66 34.18
CA PRO A 97 0.85 -1.35 33.76
C PRO A 97 0.17 -0.67 34.95
N HIS A 98 0.68 0.49 35.35
CA HIS A 98 -0.06 1.38 36.24
C HIS A 98 -1.29 1.84 35.43
N GLN A 99 -2.45 1.27 35.76
CA GLN A 99 -3.75 1.77 35.31
C GLN A 99 -4.03 3.13 35.93
#